data_AF-A0A401L913-F1
#
_entry.id   AF-A0A401L913-F1
#
_cell.length_a   1.000
_cell.length_b   1.000
_cell.length_c   1.000
_cell.angle_alpha   90.00
_cell.angle_beta   90.00
_cell.angle_gamma   90.00
#
_symmetry.space_group_name_H-M   'P 1'
#
loop_
_entity.id
_entity.type
_entity.pdbx_description
1 polymer ?
#
loop_
_entity_poly.entity_id
_entity_poly.type
_entity_poly.pdbx_seq_one_letter_code
_entity_poly.pdbx_strand_id
1 'polypeptide(L)'
;MVDITFKQGNVLCGAPVDASHVEQALGGTPEPTLRTACHLDVIISNPPYISEKSYGNGTTARSVRMFEPRIALVPPVIGDALKPPLHQQEDIFYYHILSLSFKMRVKLVILECGDHSQGERVASLCRALAAQYSQVDDLCISIWPANDATVNDSAREVSEPCMVIVQRSGLGNDSACDQPHH
;
A
#
# COMPACT_ATOMS: atom_id res chain seq x y z
N MET A 1 -9.36 -28.76 5.68
CA MET A 1 -9.19 -27.64 6.63
C MET A 1 -8.14 -26.75 6.02
N VAL A 2 -8.44 -25.47 5.78
CA VAL A 2 -7.44 -24.56 5.20
C VAL A 2 -6.65 -24.00 6.37
N ASP A 3 -5.36 -24.28 6.42
CA ASP A 3 -4.48 -23.77 7.48
C ASP A 3 -4.23 -22.27 7.27
N ILE A 4 -4.49 -21.47 8.31
CA ILE A 4 -4.13 -20.05 8.35
C ILE A 4 -2.76 -19.93 9.01
N THR A 5 -1.79 -19.35 8.31
CA THR A 5 -0.45 -19.09 8.85
C THR A 5 -0.25 -17.59 9.03
N PHE A 6 0.26 -17.21 10.20
CA PHE A 6 0.62 -15.82 10.50
C PHE A 6 2.13 -15.64 10.34
N LYS A 7 2.52 -14.58 9.64
CA LYS A 7 3.91 -14.14 9.52
C LYS A 7 4.00 -12.67 9.91
N GLN A 8 5.01 -12.33 10.69
CA GLN A 8 5.32 -10.94 11.02
C GLN A 8 6.30 -10.39 10.00
N GLY A 9 6.07 -9.15 9.56
CA GLY A 9 6.88 -8.46 8.57
C GLY A 9 6.97 -6.95 8.87
N ASN A 10 7.86 -6.25 8.17
CA ASN A 10 7.99 -4.79 8.27
C ASN A 10 8.13 -4.16 6.88
N VAL A 11 7.07 -3.50 6.41
CA VAL A 11 7.06 -2.83 5.10
C VAL A 11 7.95 -1.59 5.04
N LEU A 12 8.34 -1.01 6.18
CA LEU A 12 9.26 0.12 6.26
C LEU A 12 10.74 -0.30 6.26
N CYS A 13 11.04 -1.61 6.33
CA CYS A 13 12.42 -2.10 6.21
C CYS A 13 12.89 -1.98 4.76
N GLY A 14 13.84 -1.08 4.51
CA GLY A 14 14.58 -1.00 3.25
C GLY A 14 14.59 0.40 2.62
N ALA A 15 15.73 0.77 2.04
CA ALA A 15 15.80 1.87 1.09
C ALA A 15 15.01 1.50 -0.18
N PRO A 16 14.50 2.48 -0.95
CA PRO A 16 13.96 2.16 -2.27
C PRO A 16 15.09 1.51 -3.10
N VAL A 17 14.75 0.46 -3.86
CA VAL A 17 15.63 -0.28 -4.79
C VAL A 17 16.43 -1.45 -4.18
N ASP A 18 15.77 -2.61 -3.94
CA ASP A 18 16.28 -3.97 -4.30
C ASP A 18 15.22 -5.07 -3.99
N ALA A 19 15.27 -6.20 -4.69
CA ALA A 19 14.39 -7.37 -4.55
C ALA A 19 14.60 -8.14 -3.22
N SER A 20 15.81 -8.10 -2.66
CA SER A 20 16.17 -8.68 -1.35
C SER A 20 15.30 -8.17 -0.18
N HIS A 21 14.69 -6.99 -0.32
CA HIS A 21 13.85 -6.38 0.70
C HIS A 21 12.44 -6.98 0.82
N VAL A 22 11.95 -7.67 -0.20
CA VAL A 22 10.61 -8.29 -0.15
C VAL A 22 10.57 -9.39 0.89
N GLU A 23 11.58 -10.26 0.90
CA GLU A 23 11.69 -11.34 1.88
C GLU A 23 11.85 -10.78 3.29
N GLN A 24 12.62 -9.69 3.45
CA GLN A 24 12.73 -8.97 4.73
C GLN A 24 11.39 -8.38 5.18
N ALA A 25 10.65 -7.75 4.25
CA ALA A 25 9.33 -7.19 4.54
C ALA A 25 8.29 -8.25 4.91
N LEU A 26 8.44 -9.49 4.42
CA LEU A 26 7.57 -10.63 4.71
C LEU A 26 8.11 -11.56 5.81
N GLY A 27 9.21 -11.19 6.47
CA GLY A 27 9.79 -11.93 7.60
C GLY A 27 10.44 -13.26 7.23
N GLY A 28 10.85 -13.44 5.98
CA GLY A 28 11.60 -14.62 5.56
C GLY A 28 13.02 -14.60 6.14
N THR A 29 13.38 -15.63 6.90
CA THR A 29 14.81 -15.96 7.10
C THR A 29 15.42 -16.34 5.76
N PRO A 30 16.68 -15.98 5.45
CA PRO A 30 17.40 -16.47 4.28
C PRO A 30 17.76 -17.96 4.48
N GLU A 31 16.76 -18.83 4.57
CA GLU A 31 16.94 -20.27 4.54
C GLU A 31 16.97 -20.71 3.07
N PRO A 32 18.09 -21.25 2.57
CA PRO A 32 18.33 -21.48 1.14
C PRO A 32 17.42 -22.54 0.49
N THR A 33 16.51 -23.17 1.25
CA THR A 33 15.64 -24.26 0.81
C THR A 33 14.23 -23.83 0.42
N LEU A 34 13.82 -22.58 0.70
CA LEU A 34 12.45 -22.09 0.46
C LEU A 34 12.41 -20.99 -0.60
N ARG A 35 13.05 -21.22 -1.76
CA ARG A 35 12.78 -20.43 -2.99
C ARG A 35 11.40 -20.73 -3.59
N THR A 36 10.41 -21.07 -2.76
CA THR A 36 9.03 -21.06 -3.18
C THR A 36 8.60 -19.61 -3.12
N ALA A 37 8.67 -18.92 -4.26
CA ALA A 37 8.19 -17.57 -4.44
C ALA A 37 6.84 -17.42 -3.71
N CYS A 38 6.81 -16.65 -2.62
CA CYS A 38 5.59 -16.42 -1.87
C CYS A 38 4.64 -15.62 -2.77
N HIS A 39 3.78 -16.32 -3.50
CA HIS A 39 2.86 -15.67 -4.42
C HIS A 39 1.78 -14.95 -3.60
N LEU A 40 1.72 -13.62 -3.74
CA LEU A 40 0.74 -12.77 -3.06
C LEU A 40 -0.30 -12.32 -4.08
N ASP A 41 -1.51 -12.86 -4.00
CA ASP A 41 -2.60 -12.48 -4.90
C ASP A 41 -3.28 -11.16 -4.49
N VAL A 42 -3.41 -10.93 -3.17
CA VAL A 42 -4.19 -9.82 -2.62
C VAL A 42 -3.43 -9.15 -1.48
N ILE A 43 -3.43 -7.80 -1.49
CA ILE A 43 -3.04 -6.97 -0.34
C ILE A 43 -4.24 -6.11 0.06
N ILE A 44 -4.58 -6.12 1.35
CA ILE A 44 -5.56 -5.22 1.94
C ILE A 44 -4.89 -4.55 3.14
N SER A 45 -4.97 -3.23 3.24
CA SER A 45 -4.40 -2.50 4.37
C SER A 45 -5.22 -1.27 4.73
N ASN A 46 -5.40 -1.08 6.04
CA ASN A 46 -5.69 0.21 6.66
C ASN A 46 -4.42 0.64 7.40
N PRO A 47 -3.45 1.28 6.71
CA PRO A 47 -2.20 1.69 7.34
C PRO A 47 -2.40 2.95 8.19
N PRO A 48 -1.46 3.28 9.10
CA PRO A 48 -1.40 4.61 9.69
C PRO A 48 -1.27 5.67 8.58
N TYR A 49 -2.13 6.70 8.59
CA TYR A 49 -2.18 7.74 7.55
C TYR A 49 -2.46 9.15 8.08
N ILE A 50 -2.50 9.32 9.41
CA ILE A 50 -2.76 10.60 10.05
C ILE A 50 -1.44 11.38 10.20
N SER A 51 -1.42 12.64 9.75
CA SER A 51 -0.25 13.52 9.95
C SER A 51 -0.05 13.87 11.43
N GLU A 52 1.19 14.18 11.84
CA GLU A 52 1.49 14.64 13.20
C GLU A 52 0.68 15.88 13.58
N LYS A 53 0.45 16.78 12.60
CA LYS A 53 -0.36 17.99 12.79
C LYS A 53 -1.83 17.64 13.05
N SER A 54 -2.39 16.72 12.28
CA SER A 54 -3.78 16.25 12.43
C SER A 54 -4.00 15.57 13.78
N TYR A 55 -3.03 14.78 14.24
CA TYR A 55 -3.05 14.11 15.54
C TYR A 55 -2.88 15.10 16.71
N GLY A 56 -1.99 16.09 16.61
CA GLY A 56 -1.71 17.02 17.71
C GLY A 56 -2.87 17.96 18.02
N ASN A 57 -3.12 18.92 17.13
CA ASN A 57 -4.13 19.98 17.32
C ASN A 57 -5.06 20.12 16.11
N GLY A 58 -5.09 19.11 15.23
CA GLY A 58 -5.86 19.14 14.00
C GLY A 58 -7.17 18.37 14.10
N THR A 59 -7.46 17.56 13.08
CA THR A 59 -8.77 16.98 12.82
C THR A 59 -9.03 15.66 13.55
N THR A 60 -8.03 15.06 14.21
CA THR A 60 -8.23 13.78 14.91
C THR A 60 -9.03 13.97 16.20
N ALA A 61 -10.15 13.24 16.28
CA ALA A 61 -11.03 13.27 17.44
C ALA A 61 -10.27 12.97 18.75
N ARG A 62 -10.59 13.71 19.82
CA ARG A 62 -9.95 13.53 21.13
C ARG A 62 -10.06 12.11 21.67
N SER A 63 -11.18 11.43 21.41
CA SER A 63 -11.40 10.03 21.80
C SER A 63 -10.39 9.10 21.12
N VAL A 64 -10.23 9.20 19.80
CA VAL A 64 -9.26 8.40 19.02
C VAL A 64 -7.86 8.55 19.61
N ARG A 65 -7.44 9.79 19.91
CA ARG A 65 -6.11 10.07 20.49
C ARG A 65 -5.90 9.50 21.89
N MET A 66 -6.98 9.27 22.63
CA MET A 66 -6.92 8.75 24.00
C MET A 66 -7.04 7.23 24.06
N PHE A 67 -7.73 6.60 23.11
CA PHE A 67 -8.08 5.18 23.16
C PHE A 67 -7.39 4.32 22.12
N GLU A 68 -6.86 4.90 21.04
CA GLU A 68 -6.12 4.15 20.02
C GLU A 68 -4.60 4.38 20.17
N PRO A 69 -3.79 3.34 19.90
CA PRO A 69 -2.35 3.46 19.99
C PRO A 69 -1.81 4.36 18.86
N ARG A 70 -0.96 5.33 19.21
CA ARG A 70 -0.37 6.28 18.24
C ARG A 70 0.28 5.58 17.04
N ILE A 71 0.88 4.40 17.23
CA ILE A 71 1.53 3.62 16.16
C ILE A 71 0.56 3.10 15.08
N ALA A 72 -0.74 3.01 15.38
CA ALA A 72 -1.78 2.65 14.42
C ALA A 72 -2.35 3.88 13.68
N LEU A 73 -2.03 5.09 14.14
CA LEU A 73 -2.62 6.33 13.65
C LEU A 73 -1.63 7.16 12.83
N VAL A 74 -0.44 7.40 13.39
CA VAL A 74 0.52 8.37 12.86
C VAL A 74 1.77 7.66 12.36
N PRO A 75 2.09 7.77 11.06
CA PRO A 75 3.32 7.20 10.51
C PRO A 75 4.58 7.70 11.23
N PRO A 76 5.61 6.85 11.34
CA PRO A 76 6.89 7.29 11.89
C PRO A 76 7.55 8.32 10.97
N VAL A 77 8.32 9.23 11.56
CA VAL A 77 9.17 10.15 10.80
C VAL A 77 10.44 9.39 10.39
N ILE A 78 10.62 9.20 9.09
CA ILE A 78 11.84 8.59 8.54
C ILE A 78 12.84 9.70 8.20
N GLY A 79 14.10 9.54 8.64
CA GLY A 79 15.16 10.53 8.43
C GLY A 79 15.49 10.77 6.95
N ASP A 80 16.13 11.91 6.65
CA ASP A 80 16.33 12.43 5.28
C ASP A 80 17.05 11.48 4.31
N ALA A 81 17.92 10.59 4.80
CA ALA A 81 18.69 9.67 3.94
C ALA A 81 17.85 8.55 3.30
N LEU A 82 16.62 8.32 3.76
CA LEU A 82 15.75 7.22 3.32
C LEU A 82 14.40 7.71 2.80
N LYS A 83 14.20 9.03 2.61
CA LYS A 83 12.90 9.55 2.20
C LYS A 83 12.62 9.19 0.74
N PRO A 84 11.57 8.39 0.46
CA PRO A 84 11.07 8.27 -0.90
C PRO A 84 10.54 9.64 -1.37
N PRO A 85 10.38 9.84 -2.70
CA PRO A 85 9.90 11.09 -3.27
C PRO A 85 8.40 11.29 -3.00
N LEU A 86 8.04 11.45 -1.73
CA LEU A 86 6.68 11.64 -1.25
C LEU A 86 6.33 13.12 -1.22
N HIS A 87 5.07 13.42 -1.55
CA HIS A 87 4.50 14.73 -1.34
C HIS A 87 4.26 15.01 0.15
N GLN A 88 3.91 13.99 0.93
CA GLN A 88 3.55 14.10 2.35
C GLN A 88 4.09 12.90 3.14
N GLN A 89 4.55 13.13 4.38
CA GLN A 89 5.15 12.08 5.23
C GLN A 89 4.12 11.04 5.65
N GLU A 90 2.87 11.46 5.82
CA GLU A 90 1.74 10.60 6.17
C GLU A 90 1.44 9.54 5.10
N ASP A 91 1.93 9.70 3.88
CA ASP A 91 1.66 8.76 2.78
C ASP A 91 2.72 7.62 2.69
N ILE A 92 3.64 7.53 3.65
CA ILE A 92 4.81 6.65 3.57
C ILE A 92 4.47 5.17 3.51
N PHE A 93 3.47 4.71 4.28
CA PHE A 93 3.06 3.32 4.23
C PHE A 93 2.51 2.94 2.85
N TYR A 94 1.77 3.83 2.20
CA TYR A 94 1.27 3.59 0.85
C TYR A 94 2.41 3.39 -0.15
N TYR A 95 3.50 4.18 -0.05
CA TYR A 95 4.68 4.02 -0.90
C TYR A 95 5.27 2.62 -0.78
N HIS A 96 5.49 2.17 0.44
CA HIS A 96 6.13 0.87 0.69
C HIS A 96 5.22 -0.30 0.32
N ILE A 97 3.93 -0.23 0.67
CA ILE A 97 2.96 -1.28 0.33
C ILE A 97 2.77 -1.38 -1.19
N LEU A 98 2.62 -0.23 -1.88
CA LEU A 98 2.49 -0.22 -3.34
C LEU A 98 3.77 -0.74 -4.00
N SER A 99 4.95 -0.32 -3.55
CA SER A 99 6.24 -0.81 -4.05
C SER A 99 6.36 -2.33 -3.89
N LEU A 100 5.98 -2.88 -2.73
CA LEU A 100 5.91 -4.32 -2.49
C LEU A 100 4.95 -4.99 -3.49
N SER A 101 3.79 -4.40 -3.71
CA SER A 101 2.80 -4.93 -4.66
C SER A 101 3.31 -5.03 -6.10
N PHE A 102 4.11 -4.03 -6.55
CA PHE A 102 4.70 -4.03 -7.89
C PHE A 102 5.81 -5.08 -8.02
N LYS A 103 6.66 -5.21 -6.99
CA LYS A 103 7.70 -6.25 -6.96
C LYS A 103 7.12 -7.65 -6.99
N MET A 104 6.02 -7.86 -6.25
CA MET A 104 5.36 -9.16 -6.13
C MET A 104 4.30 -9.42 -7.20
N ARG A 105 4.06 -8.44 -8.09
CA ARG A 105 3.01 -8.47 -9.11
C ARG A 105 1.65 -8.89 -8.53
N VAL A 106 1.28 -8.30 -7.41
CA VAL A 106 0.02 -8.62 -6.70
C VAL A 106 -1.17 -8.31 -7.59
N LYS A 107 -2.19 -9.17 -7.65
CA LYS A 107 -3.32 -8.99 -8.56
C LYS A 107 -4.28 -7.88 -8.09
N LEU A 108 -4.49 -7.78 -6.78
CA LEU A 108 -5.42 -6.82 -6.17
C LEU A 108 -4.79 -6.15 -4.95
N VAL A 109 -4.83 -4.82 -4.90
CA VAL A 109 -4.43 -4.04 -3.72
C VAL A 109 -5.58 -3.12 -3.33
N ILE A 110 -5.93 -3.12 -2.04
CA ILE A 110 -6.98 -2.26 -1.47
C ILE A 110 -6.41 -1.51 -0.27
N LEU A 111 -6.48 -0.17 -0.30
CA LEU A 111 -5.87 0.70 0.69
C LEU A 111 -6.88 1.71 1.22
N GLU A 112 -7.13 1.70 2.52
CA GLU A 112 -7.94 2.73 3.19
C GLU A 112 -7.17 4.05 3.27
N CYS A 113 -7.85 5.16 3.06
CA CYS A 113 -7.34 6.53 3.10
C CYS A 113 -8.25 7.41 3.94
N GLY A 114 -7.65 8.39 4.63
CA GLY A 114 -8.37 9.29 5.52
C GLY A 114 -9.36 10.21 4.80
N ASP A 115 -9.07 10.57 3.54
CA ASP A 115 -10.01 11.29 2.67
C ASP A 115 -9.67 11.16 1.18
N HIS A 116 -10.55 11.70 0.32
CA HIS A 116 -10.35 11.73 -1.13
C HIS A 116 -9.08 12.46 -1.57
N SER A 117 -8.65 13.53 -0.88
CA SER A 117 -7.40 14.22 -1.22
C SER A 117 -6.21 13.29 -1.02
N GLN A 118 -6.20 12.53 0.07
CA GLN A 118 -5.23 11.46 0.29
C GLN A 118 -5.36 10.33 -0.72
N GLY A 119 -6.58 9.90 -1.03
CA GLY A 119 -6.84 8.92 -2.09
C GLY A 119 -6.22 9.30 -3.44
N GLU A 120 -6.35 10.56 -3.86
CA GLU A 120 -5.75 11.05 -5.10
C GLU A 120 -4.21 11.07 -5.07
N ARG A 121 -3.62 11.42 -3.93
CA ARG A 121 -2.16 11.32 -3.75
C ARG A 121 -1.68 9.88 -3.83
N VAL A 122 -2.39 8.95 -3.19
CA VAL A 122 -2.08 7.52 -3.23
C VAL A 122 -2.25 6.94 -4.63
N ALA A 123 -3.30 7.33 -5.36
CA ALA A 123 -3.49 6.94 -6.76
C ALA A 123 -2.38 7.48 -7.66
N SER A 124 -1.97 8.75 -7.46
CA SER A 124 -0.86 9.36 -8.19
C SER A 124 0.47 8.66 -7.92
N LEU A 125 0.72 8.32 -6.66
CA LEU A 125 1.87 7.52 -6.24
C LEU A 125 1.88 6.14 -6.92
N CYS A 126 0.72 5.48 -7.00
CA CYS A 126 0.57 4.21 -7.69
C CYS A 126 0.94 4.31 -9.18
N ARG A 127 0.47 5.34 -9.89
CA ARG A 127 0.83 5.60 -11.29
C ARG A 127 2.34 5.84 -11.47
N ALA A 128 2.96 6.61 -10.57
CA ALA A 128 4.39 6.86 -10.60
C ALA A 128 5.21 5.57 -10.43
N LEU A 129 4.80 4.69 -9.52
CA LEU A 129 5.42 3.38 -9.35
C LEU A 129 5.17 2.46 -10.55
N ALA A 130 3.98 2.47 -11.14
CA ALA A 130 3.70 1.69 -12.34
C ALA A 130 4.65 2.04 -13.49
N ALA A 131 4.96 3.33 -13.67
CA ALA A 131 5.95 3.80 -14.64
C ALA A 131 7.37 3.32 -14.29
N GLN A 132 7.77 3.39 -13.02
CA GLN A 132 9.09 2.92 -12.55
C GLN A 132 9.31 1.42 -12.75
N TYR A 133 8.26 0.60 -12.60
CA TYR A 133 8.32 -0.86 -12.78
C TYR A 133 7.95 -1.32 -14.19
N SER A 134 7.69 -0.41 -15.14
CA SER A 134 7.22 -0.72 -16.50
C SER A 134 5.99 -1.63 -16.53
N GLN A 135 5.02 -1.38 -15.62
CA GLN A 135 3.76 -2.13 -15.47
C GLN A 135 2.52 -1.25 -15.70
N VAL A 136 2.62 -0.26 -16.59
CA VAL A 136 1.55 0.75 -16.79
C VAL A 136 0.33 0.16 -17.50
N ASP A 137 0.55 -0.67 -18.52
CA ASP A 137 -0.49 -1.10 -19.48
C ASP A 137 -1.51 -2.10 -18.89
N ASP A 138 -1.19 -2.68 -17.72
CA ASP A 138 -1.98 -3.72 -17.07
C ASP A 138 -2.77 -3.22 -15.85
N LEU A 139 -2.79 -1.91 -15.57
CA LEU A 139 -3.22 -1.40 -14.27
C LEU A 139 -4.53 -0.61 -14.31
N CYS A 140 -5.53 -1.05 -13.55
CA CYS A 140 -6.73 -0.27 -13.23
C CYS A 140 -6.60 0.31 -11.81
N ILE A 141 -6.73 1.63 -11.67
CA ILE A 141 -6.69 2.34 -10.40
C ILE A 141 -8.02 3.09 -10.24
N SER A 142 -8.72 2.87 -9.13
CA SER A 142 -9.97 3.54 -8.80
C SER A 142 -10.01 3.98 -7.34
N ILE A 143 -10.84 4.99 -7.05
CA ILE A 143 -11.10 5.49 -5.70
C ILE A 143 -12.59 5.25 -5.39
N TRP A 144 -12.86 4.66 -4.24
CA TRP A 144 -14.22 4.39 -3.75
C TRP A 144 -14.50 5.12 -2.42
N PRO A 145 -15.67 5.74 -2.22
CA PRO A 145 -16.73 5.94 -3.21
C PRO A 145 -16.24 6.78 -4.39
N ALA A 146 -16.86 6.62 -5.55
CA ALA A 146 -16.58 7.53 -6.66
C ALA A 146 -17.06 8.92 -6.25
N ASN A 147 -16.31 9.96 -6.60
CA ASN A 147 -16.71 11.34 -6.33
C ASN A 147 -17.86 11.71 -7.29
N ASP A 148 -19.09 11.30 -6.95
CA ASP A 148 -20.29 11.67 -7.70
C ASP A 148 -20.53 13.17 -7.52
N ALA A 149 -20.17 13.94 -8.53
CA ALA A 149 -20.32 15.41 -8.57
C ALA A 149 -21.78 15.90 -8.55
N THR A 150 -22.75 15.04 -8.21
CA THR A 150 -24.20 15.28 -8.32
C THR A 150 -24.89 15.57 -6.97
N VAL A 151 -24.17 15.56 -5.84
CA VAL A 151 -24.78 15.82 -4.52
C VAL A 151 -24.41 17.22 -4.02
N ASN A 152 -25.45 17.99 -3.71
CA ASN A 152 -25.46 19.42 -3.38
C ASN A 152 -24.32 19.88 -2.44
N ASP A 153 -23.75 21.03 -2.80
CA ASP A 153 -22.54 21.67 -2.29
C ASP A 153 -22.58 22.18 -0.83
N SER A 154 -23.66 21.95 -0.08
CA SER A 154 -23.86 22.52 1.26
C SER A 154 -23.64 21.55 2.43
N ALA A 155 -23.29 20.28 2.18
CA ALA A 155 -23.03 19.29 3.22
C ALA A 155 -21.58 18.73 3.23
N ARG A 156 -20.70 19.25 2.36
CA ARG A 156 -19.34 18.75 2.10
C ARG A 156 -18.27 19.08 3.16
N GLU A 157 -18.64 19.50 4.36
CA GLU A 157 -17.65 19.83 5.41
C GLU A 157 -17.02 18.61 6.10
N VAL A 158 -17.51 17.39 5.85
CA VAL A 158 -16.89 16.17 6.38
C VAL A 158 -16.12 15.48 5.25
N SER A 159 -14.78 15.57 5.34
CA SER A 159 -13.86 14.76 4.52
C SER A 159 -14.11 13.29 4.85
N GLU A 160 -14.83 12.57 3.98
CA GLU A 160 -15.15 11.16 4.20
C GLU A 160 -13.96 10.26 3.82
N PRO A 161 -13.71 9.18 4.60
CA PRO A 161 -12.68 8.21 4.26
C PRO A 161 -12.99 7.54 2.93
N CYS A 162 -11.93 7.15 2.21
CA CYS A 162 -12.06 6.48 0.92
C CYS A 162 -11.09 5.32 0.79
N MET A 163 -11.22 4.56 -0.29
CA MET A 163 -10.41 3.39 -0.59
C MET A 163 -9.77 3.54 -1.96
N VAL A 164 -8.47 3.32 -2.06
CA VAL A 164 -7.77 3.17 -3.35
C VAL A 164 -7.72 1.69 -3.69
N ILE A 165 -8.24 1.35 -4.87
CA ILE A 165 -8.29 -0.01 -5.39
C ILE A 165 -7.40 -0.08 -6.62
N VAL A 166 -6.45 -0.99 -6.61
CA VAL A 166 -5.50 -1.24 -7.70
C VAL A 166 -5.66 -2.68 -8.18
N GLN A 167 -5.97 -2.86 -9.46
CA GLN A 167 -6.15 -4.17 -10.08
C GLN A 167 -5.18 -4.33 -11.25
N ARG A 168 -4.52 -5.48 -11.34
CA ARG A 168 -3.67 -5.85 -12.47
C ARG A 168 -4.40 -6.83 -13.39
N SER A 169 -4.66 -6.41 -14.63
CA SER A 169 -5.18 -7.26 -15.71
C SER A 169 -4.02 -8.05 -16.30
N GLY A 170 -4.14 -9.38 -16.46
CA GLY A 170 -3.17 -10.15 -17.28
C GLY A 170 -2.22 -11.13 -16.57
N LEU A 171 -2.33 -11.38 -15.26
CA LEU A 171 -1.55 -12.47 -14.61
C LEU A 171 -2.15 -13.88 -14.79
N GLY A 172 -3.06 -14.05 -15.74
CA GLY A 172 -3.70 -15.32 -16.07
C GLY A 172 -3.13 -15.89 -17.36
N ASN A 173 -2.03 -16.66 -17.24
CA ASN A 173 -1.54 -17.74 -18.12
C ASN A 173 -0.01 -17.78 -18.28
N ASP A 174 0.77 -17.71 -17.20
CA ASP A 174 2.13 -18.26 -17.23
C ASP A 174 2.12 -19.63 -16.51
N SER A 175 1.43 -20.58 -17.14
CA SER A 175 1.59 -22.01 -16.89
C SER A 175 2.24 -22.64 -18.10
N ALA A 176 3.48 -22.25 -18.36
CA ALA A 176 4.42 -23.03 -19.16
C ALA A 176 5.69 -23.17 -18.31
N CYS A 177 5.63 -24.04 -17.30
CA CYS A 177 6.85 -24.69 -16.86
C CYS A 177 7.42 -25.42 -18.08
N ASP A 178 8.54 -24.93 -18.58
CA ASP A 178 9.44 -25.66 -19.46
C ASP A 178 9.52 -27.13 -19.04
N GLN A 179 9.02 -28.02 -19.89
CA GLN A 179 9.41 -29.41 -19.83
C GLN A 179 10.79 -29.53 -20.49
N PRO A 180 11.82 -30.06 -19.82
CA PRO A 180 13.07 -30.36 -20.48
C PRO A 180 12.85 -31.51 -21.46
N HIS A 181 13.16 -31.26 -22.72
CA HIS A 181 13.35 -32.30 -23.71
C HIS A 181 14.48 -33.25 -23.24
N HIS A 182 14.15 -34.52 -23.03
CA HIS A 182 15.03 -35.65 -23.32
C HIS A 182 14.22 -36.92 -23.58
#